data_AF-A0A196NGQ7-F1
#
_entry.id   AF-A0A196NGQ7-F1
#
_cell.length_a   1.000
_cell.length_b   1.000
_cell.length_c   1.000
_cell.angle_alpha   90.00
_cell.angle_beta   90.00
_cell.angle_gamma   90.00
#
_symmetry.space_group_name_H-M   'P 1'
#
loop_
_entity.id
_entity.type
_entity.pdbx_description
1 polymer ?
#
loop_
_entity_poly.entity_id
_entity_poly.type
_entity_poly.pdbx_seq_one_letter_code
_entity_poly.pdbx_strand_id
1 'polypeptide(L)'
;MSDGSYQLATNTGDAAAFMASDAVRNVTWSIAVQHGHAANILADAVRQTDRTVARSDPRYEEALINNAYARRGEHVRHLWKRQLATGKRDQASQSADILRKRYPQEHADALDMLRKERGR
;
A
#
# COMPACT_ATOMS: atom_id res chain seq x y z
N MET A 1 7.25 -21.60 -23.17
CA MET A 1 5.99 -20.90 -22.84
C MET A 1 6.23 -19.45 -23.18
N SER A 2 5.51 -18.94 -24.17
CA SER A 2 5.75 -17.62 -24.80
C SER A 2 5.05 -16.54 -24.00
N ASP A 3 5.80 -15.53 -23.55
CA ASP A 3 5.23 -14.33 -22.92
C ASP A 3 4.41 -13.56 -23.95
N GLY A 4 3.09 -13.54 -23.73
CA GLY A 4 2.13 -12.89 -24.61
C GLY A 4 2.34 -11.38 -24.62
N SER A 5 2.76 -10.89 -25.78
CA SER A 5 2.79 -9.49 -26.16
C SER A 5 1.44 -8.81 -25.89
N TYR A 6 1.39 -7.91 -24.91
CA TYR A 6 0.31 -6.93 -24.77
C TYR A 6 0.47 -5.81 -25.81
N GLN A 7 0.39 -6.17 -27.08
CA GLN A 7 0.08 -5.24 -28.16
C GLN A 7 -1.42 -5.32 -28.39
N LEU A 8 -2.18 -4.39 -27.81
CA LEU A 8 -3.48 -3.87 -28.28
C LEU A 8 -4.08 -2.97 -27.18
N ALA A 9 -3.54 -1.76 -27.08
CA ALA A 9 -4.27 -0.63 -26.51
C ALA A 9 -4.19 0.50 -27.54
N THR A 10 -5.11 0.43 -28.50
CA THR A 10 -5.31 1.41 -29.56
C THR A 10 -5.98 2.67 -29.02
N ASN A 11 -5.35 3.82 -29.28
CA ASN A 11 -5.97 5.16 -29.40
C ASN A 11 -6.81 5.68 -28.22
N THR A 12 -6.20 5.91 -27.06
CA THR A 12 -6.50 7.00 -26.10
C THR A 12 -5.38 7.00 -25.06
N GLY A 13 -4.95 8.16 -24.57
CA GLY A 13 -3.70 8.36 -23.83
C GLY A 13 -3.29 7.23 -22.87
N ASP A 14 -2.10 6.68 -23.15
CA ASP A 14 -1.27 5.76 -22.35
C ASP A 14 -2.00 4.72 -21.49
N ALA A 15 -2.10 3.49 -22.01
CA ALA A 15 -2.33 2.29 -21.19
C ALA A 15 -1.28 2.12 -20.07
N ALA A 16 -0.09 2.72 -20.23
CA ALA A 16 0.93 2.82 -19.18
C ALA A 16 0.48 3.68 -17.97
N ALA A 17 -0.45 4.63 -18.17
CA ALA A 17 -1.06 5.39 -17.08
C ALA A 17 -2.11 4.57 -16.29
N PHE A 18 -2.52 3.40 -16.81
CA PHE A 18 -3.52 2.54 -16.19
C PHE A 18 -2.92 1.39 -15.36
N MET A 19 -1.62 1.10 -15.52
CA MET A 19 -0.95 0.06 -14.77
C MET A 19 -0.17 0.69 -13.61
N ALA A 20 -0.65 0.48 -12.38
CA ALA A 20 0.07 0.87 -11.17
C ALA A 20 1.48 0.25 -11.14
N SER A 21 2.45 1.01 -10.62
CA SER A 21 3.84 0.59 -10.40
C SER A 21 3.96 -0.72 -9.63
N ASP A 22 5.07 -1.43 -9.80
CA ASP A 22 5.31 -2.68 -9.10
C ASP A 22 5.42 -2.44 -7.59
N ALA A 23 5.90 -1.28 -7.16
CA ALA A 23 5.81 -0.80 -5.79
C ALA A 23 4.36 -0.77 -5.24
N VAL A 24 3.42 -0.16 -5.96
CA VAL A 24 2.01 -0.11 -5.53
C VAL A 24 1.38 -1.50 -5.50
N ARG A 25 1.72 -2.35 -6.48
CA ARG A 25 1.26 -3.76 -6.52
C ARG A 25 1.81 -4.56 -5.33
N ASN A 26 3.08 -4.38 -4.99
CA ASN A 26 3.72 -5.05 -3.86
C ASN A 26 3.05 -4.66 -2.53
N VAL A 27 2.80 -3.37 -2.32
CA VAL A 27 2.06 -2.87 -1.14
C VAL A 27 0.65 -3.46 -1.08
N THR A 28 -0.05 -3.47 -2.22
CA THR A 28 -1.40 -4.05 -2.32
C THR A 28 -1.41 -5.53 -1.94
N TRP A 29 -0.47 -6.31 -2.50
CA TRP A 29 -0.29 -7.73 -2.17
C TRP A 29 0.02 -7.94 -0.68
N SER A 30 0.97 -7.18 -0.13
CA SER A 30 1.36 -7.27 1.29
C SER A 30 0.19 -7.00 2.23
N ILE A 31 -0.67 -6.02 1.90
CA ILE A 31 -1.87 -5.71 2.68
C ILE A 31 -2.89 -6.83 2.55
N ALA A 32 -3.16 -7.32 1.33
CA ALA A 32 -4.10 -8.38 1.03
C ALA A 32 -3.78 -9.70 1.75
N VAL A 33 -2.51 -10.11 1.75
CA VAL A 33 -2.08 -11.36 2.38
C VAL A 33 -2.15 -11.31 3.91
N GLN A 34 -1.87 -10.14 4.51
CA GLN A 34 -1.70 -10.04 5.96
C GLN A 34 -2.99 -9.72 6.71
N HIS A 35 -3.98 -9.11 6.06
CA HIS A 35 -5.16 -8.57 6.73
C HIS A 35 -6.44 -9.01 6.04
N GLY A 36 -7.34 -9.68 6.76
CA GLY A 36 -8.71 -9.94 6.28
C GLY A 36 -9.53 -8.67 6.02
N HIS A 37 -9.05 -7.50 6.47
CA HIS A 37 -9.65 -6.18 6.25
C HIS A 37 -9.02 -5.39 5.09
N ALA A 38 -8.20 -6.04 4.26
CA ALA A 38 -7.41 -5.39 3.22
C ALA A 38 -8.22 -4.50 2.27
N ALA A 39 -9.39 -4.97 1.83
CA ALA A 39 -10.23 -4.23 0.90
C ALA A 39 -10.60 -2.83 1.41
N ASN A 40 -10.93 -2.72 2.71
CA ASN A 40 -11.29 -1.43 3.31
C ASN A 40 -10.07 -0.53 3.49
N ILE A 41 -8.94 -1.09 3.95
CA ILE A 41 -7.67 -0.36 4.09
C ILE A 41 -7.28 0.28 2.75
N LEU A 42 -7.31 -0.51 1.68
CA LEU A 42 -6.94 -0.07 0.33
C LEU A 42 -7.95 0.93 -0.24
N ALA A 43 -9.25 0.69 -0.07
CA ALA A 43 -10.28 1.61 -0.54
C ALA A 43 -10.22 2.97 0.19
N ASP A 44 -9.96 2.98 1.50
CA ASP A 44 -9.76 4.22 2.26
C ASP A 44 -8.50 4.96 1.86
N ALA A 45 -7.41 4.23 1.59
CA ALA A 45 -6.16 4.84 1.10
C ALA A 45 -6.38 5.52 -0.25
N VAL A 46 -7.01 4.83 -1.22
CA VAL A 46 -7.36 5.40 -2.53
C VAL A 46 -8.26 6.63 -2.38
N ARG A 47 -9.36 6.53 -1.61
CA ARG A 47 -10.26 7.67 -1.36
C ARG A 47 -9.55 8.86 -0.74
N GLN A 48 -8.59 8.63 0.15
CA GLN A 48 -7.83 9.70 0.78
C GLN A 48 -6.85 10.36 -0.20
N THR A 49 -6.19 9.57 -1.05
CA THR A 49 -5.29 10.11 -2.08
C THR A 49 -6.05 10.89 -3.14
N ASP A 50 -7.19 10.37 -3.63
CA ASP A 50 -8.02 11.00 -4.65
C ASP A 50 -8.56 12.39 -4.22
N ARG A 51 -8.62 12.66 -2.91
CA ARG A 51 -9.04 13.97 -2.37
C ARG A 51 -7.96 15.04 -2.48
N THR A 52 -6.69 14.67 -2.63
CA THR A 52 -5.56 15.60 -2.53
C THR A 52 -4.65 15.57 -3.76
N VAL A 53 -4.62 14.46 -4.51
CA VAL A 53 -3.73 14.28 -5.66
C VAL A 53 -4.52 13.62 -6.79
N ALA A 54 -4.48 14.21 -7.98
CA ALA A 54 -5.07 13.62 -9.18
C ALA A 54 -4.30 12.36 -9.58
N ARG A 55 -5.01 11.33 -10.08
CA ARG A 55 -4.39 10.05 -10.47
C ARG A 55 -3.34 10.16 -11.57
N SER A 56 -3.40 11.21 -12.37
CA SER A 56 -2.41 11.52 -13.41
C SER A 56 -1.18 12.27 -12.89
N ASP A 57 -1.17 12.74 -11.63
CA ASP A 57 0.00 13.42 -11.06
C ASP A 57 1.10 12.38 -10.79
N PRO A 58 2.37 12.63 -11.20
CA PRO A 58 3.48 11.73 -10.93
C PRO A 58 3.71 11.41 -9.43
N ARG A 59 3.21 12.24 -8.52
CA ARG A 59 3.29 12.05 -7.06
C ARG A 59 2.15 11.19 -6.49
N TYR A 60 1.16 10.82 -7.31
CA TYR A 60 -0.02 10.08 -6.86
C TYR A 60 0.34 8.76 -6.19
N GLU A 61 1.25 7.99 -6.78
CA GLU A 61 1.63 6.68 -6.25
C GLU A 61 2.40 6.77 -4.93
N GLU A 62 3.28 7.77 -4.79
CA GLU A 62 3.95 8.05 -3.52
C GLU A 62 2.92 8.38 -2.43
N ALA A 63 1.99 9.29 -2.73
CA ALA A 63 0.90 9.64 -1.83
C ALA A 63 0.00 8.44 -1.49
N LEU A 64 -0.27 7.56 -2.45
CA LEU A 64 -1.03 6.34 -2.25
C LEU A 64 -0.31 5.35 -1.34
N ILE A 65 0.99 5.11 -1.52
CA ILE A 65 1.79 4.26 -0.64
C ILE A 65 1.78 4.82 0.78
N ASN A 66 2.00 6.14 0.94
CA ASN A 66 1.95 6.80 2.23
C ASN A 66 0.59 6.61 2.94
N ASN A 67 -0.51 6.86 2.22
CA ASN A 67 -1.86 6.67 2.75
C ASN A 67 -2.16 5.19 3.06
N ALA A 68 -1.69 4.25 2.26
CA ALA A 68 -1.87 2.83 2.50
C ALA A 68 -1.20 2.38 3.81
N TYR A 69 0.05 2.80 4.06
CA TYR A 69 0.73 2.52 5.33
C TYR A 69 0.09 3.24 6.52
N ALA A 70 -0.41 4.47 6.35
CA ALA A 70 -1.16 5.17 7.39
C ALA A 70 -2.41 4.38 7.79
N ARG A 71 -3.25 3.98 6.82
CA ARG A 71 -4.48 3.20 7.05
C ARG A 71 -4.20 1.82 7.64
N ARG A 72 -3.17 1.15 7.13
CA ARG A 72 -2.73 -0.14 7.68
C ARG A 72 -2.26 -0.01 9.13
N GLY A 73 -1.51 1.06 9.44
CA GLY A 73 -1.06 1.40 10.79
C GLY A 73 -2.21 1.71 11.73
N GLU A 74 -3.23 2.45 11.27
CA GLU A 74 -4.47 2.70 12.03
C GLU A 74 -5.19 1.39 12.38
N HIS A 75 -5.33 0.49 11.40
CA HIS A 75 -5.94 -0.82 11.60
C HIS A 75 -5.22 -1.64 12.68
N VAL A 76 -3.89 -1.78 12.57
CA VAL A 76 -3.10 -2.54 13.55
C VAL A 76 -3.12 -1.85 14.92
N ARG A 77 -3.12 -0.52 14.97
CA ARG A 77 -3.25 0.23 16.24
C ARG A 77 -4.59 -0.02 16.92
N HIS A 78 -5.67 -0.16 16.15
CA HIS A 78 -6.97 -0.53 16.68
C HIS A 78 -6.95 -1.96 17.26
N LEU A 79 -6.37 -2.92 16.53
CA LEU A 79 -6.19 -4.30 17.02
C LEU A 79 -5.37 -4.33 18.31
N TRP A 80 -4.26 -3.60 18.35
CA TRP A 80 -3.40 -3.46 19.52
C TRP A 80 -4.16 -2.98 20.76
N LYS A 81 -4.94 -1.89 20.63
CA LYS A 81 -5.77 -1.36 21.73
C LYS A 81 -6.78 -2.40 22.23
N ARG A 82 -7.44 -3.12 21.32
CA ARG A 82 -8.40 -4.18 21.66
C ARG A 82 -7.73 -5.36 22.36
N GLN A 83 -6.54 -5.76 21.93
CA GLN A 83 -5.76 -6.84 22.56
C GLN A 83 -5.37 -6.46 23.99
N LEU A 84 -4.93 -5.23 24.23
CA LEU A 84 -4.66 -4.72 25.58
C LEU A 84 -5.92 -4.75 26.46
N ALA A 85 -7.06 -4.26 25.94
CA ALA A 85 -8.32 -4.24 26.68
C ALA A 85 -8.84 -5.64 27.04
N THR A 86 -8.48 -6.66 26.26
CA THR A 86 -8.88 -8.07 26.47
C THR A 86 -7.81 -8.90 27.16
N GLY A 87 -6.72 -8.30 27.65
CA GLY A 87 -5.64 -8.99 28.35
C GLY A 87 -4.71 -9.83 27.47
N LYS A 88 -4.81 -9.75 26.14
CA LYS A 88 -3.99 -10.50 25.17
C LYS A 88 -2.61 -9.86 24.98
N ARG A 89 -1.78 -9.92 26.02
CA ARG A 89 -0.49 -9.22 26.09
C ARG A 89 0.51 -9.60 24.99
N ASP A 90 0.64 -10.88 24.66
CA ASP A 90 1.60 -11.31 23.64
C ASP A 90 1.23 -10.80 22.24
N GLN A 91 -0.06 -10.86 21.90
CA GLN A 91 -0.56 -10.32 20.62
C GLN A 91 -0.42 -8.79 20.57
N ALA A 92 -0.63 -8.12 21.69
CA ALA A 92 -0.41 -6.68 21.80
C ALA A 92 1.07 -6.33 21.59
N SER A 93 1.99 -7.11 22.17
CA SER A 93 3.43 -6.94 21.98
C SER A 93 3.82 -7.11 20.50
N GLN A 94 3.32 -8.17 19.84
CA GLN A 94 3.53 -8.40 18.42
C GLN A 94 3.01 -7.23 17.56
N SER A 95 1.80 -6.73 17.84
CA SER A 95 1.24 -5.57 17.12
C SER A 95 2.06 -4.31 17.32
N ALA A 96 2.58 -4.08 18.54
CA ALA A 96 3.47 -2.96 18.82
C ALA A 96 4.79 -3.06 18.05
N ASP A 97 5.37 -4.26 17.96
CA ASP A 97 6.60 -4.50 17.20
C ASP A 97 6.39 -4.32 15.69
N ILE A 98 5.24 -4.76 15.15
CA ILE A 98 4.87 -4.50 13.75
C ILE A 98 4.83 -2.99 13.47
N LEU A 99 4.14 -2.23 14.33
CA LEU A 99 4.01 -0.78 14.17
C LEU A 99 5.35 -0.04 14.30
N ARG A 100 6.23 -0.49 15.22
CA ARG A 100 7.48 0.21 15.54
C ARG A 100 8.63 -0.14 14.61
N LYS A 101 8.72 -1.39 14.17
CA LYS A 101 9.89 -1.91 13.43
C LYS A 101 9.53 -2.21 11.99
N ARG A 102 8.52 -3.06 11.80
CA ARG A 102 8.23 -3.66 10.48
C ARG A 102 7.66 -2.65 9.50
N TYR A 103 6.63 -1.89 9.90
CA TYR A 103 5.97 -0.96 8.96
C TYR A 103 6.84 0.20 8.50
N PRO A 104 7.64 0.86 9.35
CA PRO A 104 8.59 1.85 8.87
C PRO A 104 9.57 1.30 7.83
N GLN A 105 10.07 0.07 8.03
CA GLN A 105 10.98 -0.57 7.07
C GLN A 105 10.28 -0.91 5.76
N GLU A 106 9.15 -1.64 5.81
CA GLU A 106 8.42 -2.01 4.59
C GLU A 106 7.95 -0.77 3.80
N HIS A 107 7.60 0.31 4.50
CA HIS A 107 7.23 1.59 3.88
C HIS A 107 8.41 2.23 3.17
N ALA A 108 9.57 2.31 3.83
CA ALA A 108 10.79 2.82 3.20
C ALA A 108 11.20 1.99 1.97
N ASP A 109 11.11 0.65 2.07
CA ASP A 109 11.43 -0.26 0.96
C ASP A 109 10.47 -0.05 -0.24
N ALA A 110 9.17 0.14 0.03
CA ALA A 110 8.19 0.41 -1.03
C ALA A 110 8.44 1.75 -1.74
N LEU A 111 8.81 2.79 -0.98
CA LEU A 111 9.16 4.09 -1.56
C LEU A 111 10.47 4.03 -2.36
N ASP A 112 11.46 3.29 -1.88
CA ASP A 112 12.71 3.07 -2.61
C ASP A 112 12.49 2.28 -3.90
N MET A 113 11.62 1.27 -3.88
CA MET A 113 11.20 0.52 -5.06
C MET A 113 10.54 1.45 -6.09
N LEU A 114 9.58 2.28 -5.66
CA LEU A 114 8.93 3.26 -6.53
C LEU A 114 9.94 4.21 -7.15
N ARG A 115 10.88 4.72 -6.35
CA ARG A 115 11.94 5.62 -6.81
C ARG A 115 12.81 4.98 -7.91
N LYS A 116 13.25 3.75 -7.69
CA LYS A 116 14.04 2.96 -8.66
C LYS A 116 13.28 2.75 -9.97
N GLU A 117 12.00 2.41 -9.91
CA GLU A 117 11.14 2.24 -11.10
C GLU A 117 10.98 3.54 -11.90
N ARG A 118 11.00 4.69 -11.22
CA ARG A 118 10.90 6.02 -11.85
C ARG A 118 12.24 6.56 -12.36
N GLY A 119 13.33 5.79 -12.24
CA GLY A 119 14.65 6.18 -12.74
C GLY A 119 15.26 7.40 -12.04
N ARG A 120 14.95 7.59 -10.74
CA ARG A 120 15.46 8.70 -9.92
C ARG A 120 16.33 8.22 -8.77
#